data_AF-A0A2R6ARJ8-F1
#
_entry.id   AF-A0A2R6ARJ8-F1
#
_cell.length_a   1.000
_cell.length_b   1.000
_cell.length_c   1.000
_cell.angle_alpha   90.00
_cell.angle_beta   90.00
_cell.angle_gamma   90.00
#
_symmetry.space_group_name_H-M   'P 1'
#
loop_
_entity.id
_entity.type
_entity.pdbx_description
1 polymer ?
#
loop_
_entity_poly.entity_id
_entity_poly.type
_entity_poly.pdbx_seq_one_letter_code
_entity_poly.pdbx_strand_id
1 'polypeptide(L)'
;MEERLKKMGSAPEGFLVQEMVKGGVELLLGVTQDPTFGAVVACGFGGTLTQLVKDVSVKLTPLTQRDVDELIESLKLYPILTGYRVGCNTTRRV
;
A
#
# COMPACT_ATOMS: atom_id res chain seq x y z
N MET A 1 -17.73 -24.42 10.76
CA MET A 1 -17.86 -23.03 10.27
C MET A 1 -19.22 -22.47 10.65
N GLU A 2 -20.33 -23.17 10.35
CA GLU A 2 -21.70 -22.76 10.71
C GLU A 2 -21.91 -22.45 12.21
N GLU A 3 -21.40 -23.28 13.13
CA GLU A 3 -21.51 -23.00 14.57
C GLU A 3 -20.77 -21.73 15.00
N ARG A 4 -19.65 -21.40 14.34
CA ARG A 4 -18.91 -20.16 14.59
C ARG A 4 -19.67 -18.94 14.07
N LEU A 5 -20.29 -19.07 12.90
CA LEU A 5 -21.11 -18.02 12.30
C LEU A 5 -22.38 -17.75 13.12
N LYS A 6 -23.05 -18.81 13.61
CA LYS A 6 -24.21 -18.67 14.52
C LYS A 6 -23.88 -17.93 15.81
N LYS A 7 -22.66 -18.08 16.34
CA LYS A 7 -22.19 -17.33 17.53
C LYS A 7 -21.92 -15.85 17.28
N MET A 8 -21.74 -15.41 16.04
CA MET A 8 -21.45 -14.00 15.71
C MET A 8 -22.71 -13.12 15.60
N GLY A 9 -23.89 -13.67 15.90
CA GLY A 9 -25.14 -12.91 16.03
C GLY A 9 -25.77 -12.41 14.73
N SER A 10 -25.11 -12.61 13.58
CA SER A 10 -25.64 -12.30 12.25
C SER A 10 -25.09 -13.26 11.21
N ALA A 11 -25.94 -13.63 10.23
CA ALA A 11 -25.52 -14.42 9.09
C ALA A 11 -24.86 -13.48 8.06
N PRO A 12 -23.62 -13.74 7.62
CA PRO A 12 -22.98 -12.92 6.60
C PRO A 12 -23.69 -13.08 5.25
N GLU A 13 -23.78 -11.98 4.49
CA GLU A 13 -24.35 -11.98 3.12
C GLU A 13 -23.51 -12.79 2.13
N GLY A 14 -22.21 -13.00 2.43
CA GLY A 14 -21.30 -13.79 1.62
C GLY A 14 -19.88 -13.80 2.19
N PHE A 15 -18.96 -14.46 1.48
CA PHE A 15 -17.54 -14.52 1.84
C PHE A 15 -16.68 -14.03 0.67
N LEU A 16 -15.72 -13.16 0.96
CA LEU A 16 -14.65 -12.80 0.04
C LEU A 16 -13.49 -13.77 0.25
N VAL A 17 -13.23 -14.62 -0.75
CA VAL A 17 -12.08 -15.52 -0.77
C VAL A 17 -11.04 -14.97 -1.74
N GLN A 18 -9.82 -14.78 -1.26
CA GLN A 18 -8.70 -14.29 -2.05
C GLN A 18 -7.49 -15.20 -1.86
N GLU A 19 -6.57 -15.16 -2.82
CA GLU A 19 -5.28 -15.85 -2.70
C GLU A 19 -4.46 -15.25 -1.55
N MET A 20 -3.85 -16.13 -0.75
CA MET A 20 -2.92 -15.71 0.29
C MET A 20 -1.52 -15.53 -0.32
N VAL A 21 -1.21 -14.32 -0.73
CA VAL A 21 0.14 -13.93 -1.16
C VAL A 21 1.08 -13.92 0.05
N LYS A 22 2.28 -14.50 -0.10
CA LYS A 22 3.32 -14.54 0.94
C LYS A 22 4.58 -13.82 0.47
N GLY A 23 5.19 -13.07 1.37
CA GLY A 23 6.40 -12.30 1.09
C GLY A 23 6.13 -11.04 0.26
N GLY A 24 7.21 -10.35 -0.10
CA GLY A 24 7.15 -9.05 -0.78
C GLY A 24 7.33 -7.87 0.18
N VAL A 25 7.29 -6.67 -0.40
CA VAL A 25 7.34 -5.41 0.34
C VAL A 25 5.94 -4.82 0.35
N GLU A 26 5.46 -4.49 1.55
CA GLU A 26 4.17 -3.82 1.69
C GLU A 26 4.35 -2.32 1.42
N LEU A 27 3.40 -1.75 0.69
CA LEU A 27 3.26 -0.31 0.47
C LEU A 27 1.81 0.09 0.79
N LEU A 28 1.63 1.31 1.26
CA LEU A 28 0.35 1.95 1.48
C LEU A 28 0.19 3.10 0.49
N LEU A 29 -0.89 3.05 -0.29
CA LEU A 29 -1.29 4.14 -1.17
C LEU A 29 -2.63 4.68 -0.69
N GLY A 30 -2.70 5.99 -0.49
CA GLY A 30 -3.91 6.69 -0.08
C GLY A 30 -4.18 7.88 -0.99
N VAL A 31 -5.46 8.16 -1.22
CA VAL A 31 -5.89 9.39 -1.87
C VAL A 31 -6.80 10.13 -0.90
N THR A 32 -6.54 11.41 -0.70
CA THR A 32 -7.38 12.29 0.13
C THR A 32 -7.72 13.57 -0.62
N GLN A 33 -8.83 14.19 -0.27
CA GLN A 33 -9.22 15.49 -0.80
C GLN A 33 -8.76 16.57 0.18
N ASP A 34 -7.79 17.37 -0.25
CA ASP A 34 -7.36 18.58 0.46
C ASP A 34 -8.25 19.77 0.06
N PRO A 35 -8.72 20.60 1.01
CA PRO A 35 -9.60 21.74 0.71
C PRO A 35 -8.98 22.80 -0.20
N THR A 36 -7.66 22.92 -0.22
CA THR A 36 -6.92 23.94 -1.00
C THR A 36 -6.44 23.36 -2.32
N PHE A 37 -5.88 22.16 -2.28
CA PHE A 37 -5.16 21.58 -3.42
C PHE A 37 -5.96 20.52 -4.18
N GLY A 38 -7.15 20.15 -3.69
CA GLY A 38 -7.95 19.08 -4.30
C GLY A 38 -7.37 17.70 -4.00
N ALA A 39 -7.43 16.77 -4.96
CA ALA A 39 -7.03 15.39 -4.70
C ALA A 39 -5.50 15.27 -4.57
N VAL A 40 -5.08 14.66 -3.47
CA VAL A 40 -3.70 14.44 -3.07
C VAL A 40 -3.44 12.94 -2.92
N VAL A 41 -2.35 12.48 -3.53
CA VAL A 41 -1.91 11.08 -3.45
C VAL A 41 -0.76 10.97 -2.46
N ALA A 42 -0.87 10.05 -1.51
CA ALA A 42 0.18 9.69 -0.58
C ALA A 42 0.61 8.24 -0.82
N CYS A 43 1.92 8.01 -0.87
CA CYS A 43 2.53 6.69 -0.93
C CYS A 43 3.49 6.55 0.25
N GLY A 44 3.48 5.41 0.92
CA GLY A 44 4.43 5.08 1.95
C GLY A 44 4.69 3.59 2.00
N PHE A 45 5.70 3.18 2.76
CA PHE A 45 5.83 1.76 3.06
C PHE A 45 4.64 1.27 3.89
N GLY A 46 4.42 -0.05 3.92
CA GLY A 46 3.51 -0.75 4.81
C GLY A 46 4.25 -1.51 5.92
N GLY A 47 3.50 -2.11 6.84
CA GLY A 47 4.04 -2.89 7.96
C GLY A 47 4.69 -2.06 9.08
N THR A 48 5.21 -2.74 10.09
CA THR A 48 5.69 -2.13 11.35
C THR A 48 6.84 -1.13 11.17
N LEU A 49 7.67 -1.29 10.12
CA LEU A 49 8.79 -0.38 9.83
C LEU A 49 8.35 1.07 9.59
N THR A 50 7.12 1.26 9.11
CA THR A 50 6.59 2.59 8.73
C THR A 50 6.27 3.46 9.92
N GLN A 51 5.77 2.85 10.99
CA GLN A 51 5.44 3.55 12.23
C GLN A 51 6.71 4.16 12.86
N LEU A 52 7.87 3.53 12.64
CA LEU A 52 9.16 3.98 13.14
C LEU A 52 9.79 5.06 12.25
N VAL A 53 9.77 4.87 10.93
CA VAL A 53 10.53 5.73 9.98
C VAL A 53 9.70 6.90 9.43
N LYS A 54 8.37 6.82 9.52
CA LYS A 54 7.42 7.81 8.94
C LYS A 54 7.78 8.13 7.48
N ASP A 55 7.95 7.08 6.69
CA ASP A 55 8.38 7.18 5.30
C ASP A 55 7.17 7.31 4.37
N VAL A 56 6.79 8.56 4.09
CA VAL A 56 5.64 8.92 3.26
C VAL A 56 6.05 10.01 2.27
N SER A 57 5.71 9.82 1.01
CA SER A 57 5.82 10.81 -0.06
C SER A 57 4.43 11.20 -0.55
N VAL A 58 4.26 12.45 -0.98
CA VAL A 58 2.96 13.03 -1.32
C VAL A 58 3.08 13.85 -2.61
N LYS A 59 2.13 13.69 -3.53
CA LYS A 59 2.03 14.48 -4.76
C LYS A 59 0.59 14.91 -5.03
N LEU A 60 0.45 16.07 -5.70
CA LEU A 60 -0.84 16.60 -6.13
C LEU A 60 -1.28 15.99 -7.45
N THR A 61 -2.58 15.73 -7.60
CA THR A 61 -3.14 15.30 -8.88
C THR A 61 -3.33 16.50 -9.83
N PRO A 62 -3.37 16.28 -11.16
CA PRO A 62 -3.11 15.03 -11.88
C PRO A 62 -1.63 14.64 -11.93
N LEU A 63 -1.34 13.33 -11.91
CA LEU A 63 0.02 12.79 -11.96
C LEU A 63 0.36 12.25 -13.35
N THR A 64 1.54 12.57 -13.84
CA THR A 64 2.17 11.90 -14.99
C THR A 64 2.89 10.63 -14.53
N GLN A 65 3.30 9.78 -15.48
CA GLN A 65 4.11 8.61 -15.16
C GLN A 65 5.40 8.98 -14.40
N ARG A 66 6.03 10.09 -14.79
CA ARG A 66 7.23 10.62 -14.13
C ARG A 66 6.94 11.04 -12.69
N ASP A 67 5.79 11.66 -12.43
CA ASP A 67 5.42 12.04 -11.06
C ASP A 67 5.25 10.83 -10.16
N VAL A 68 4.73 9.72 -10.70
CA VAL A 68 4.60 8.45 -9.98
C VAL A 68 5.95 7.81 -9.72
N ASP A 69 6.87 7.83 -10.70
CA ASP A 69 8.23 7.33 -10.50
C ASP A 69 8.94 8.12 -9.40
N GLU A 70 8.89 9.46 -9.46
CA GLU A 70 9.44 10.34 -8.42
C GLU A 70 8.78 10.13 -7.04
N LEU A 71 7.46 9.87 -6.99
CA LEU A 71 6.73 9.59 -5.75
C LEU A 71 7.28 8.34 -5.05
N ILE A 72 7.60 7.30 -5.81
CA ILE A 72 8.10 6.03 -5.27
C ILE A 72 9.60 6.12 -4.94
N GLU A 73 10.39 6.73 -5.83
CA GLU A 73 11.85 6.89 -5.66
C GLU A 73 12.21 7.81 -4.48
N SER A 74 11.33 8.75 -4.12
CA SER A 74 11.53 9.65 -2.99
C SER A 74 11.31 9.02 -1.61
N LEU A 75 10.85 7.77 -1.54
CA LEU A 75 10.76 7.02 -0.29
C LEU A 75 12.16 6.74 0.27
N LYS A 76 12.39 7.03 1.54
CA LYS A 76 13.68 6.78 2.22
C LYS A 76 14.07 5.30 2.18
N LEU A 77 13.07 4.43 2.23
CA LEU A 77 13.24 2.98 2.18
C LEU A 77 13.20 2.43 0.75
N TYR A 78 13.17 3.27 -0.30
CA TYR A 78 13.22 2.85 -1.70
C TYR A 78 14.27 1.77 -2.02
N PRO A 79 15.50 1.78 -1.44
CA PRO A 79 16.48 0.69 -1.66
C PRO A 79 15.99 -0.72 -1.31
N ILE A 80 14.98 -0.84 -0.44
CA ILE A 80 14.34 -2.12 -0.10
C ILE A 80 13.54 -2.64 -1.32
N LEU A 81 12.88 -1.77 -2.07
CA LEU A 81 12.15 -2.12 -3.30
C LEU A 81 13.09 -2.58 -4.42
N THR A 82 14.34 -2.08 -4.41
CA THR A 82 15.36 -2.39 -5.42
C THR A 82 16.37 -3.46 -4.99
N GLY A 83 16.15 -4.15 -3.85
CA GLY A 83 16.88 -5.37 -3.50
C GLY A 83 18.04 -5.26 -2.50
N TYR A 84 17.90 -4.45 -1.44
CA TYR A 84 18.93 -4.31 -0.39
C TYR A 84 19.33 -5.62 0.34
N ARG A 85 18.51 -6.68 0.29
CA ARG A 85 18.89 -8.07 0.63
C ARG A 85 18.17 -9.04 -0.31
N VAL A 86 18.89 -10.06 -0.78
CA VAL A 86 18.49 -11.10 -1.74
C VAL A 86 16.97 -11.42 -1.71
N GLY A 87 16.26 -11.08 -2.79
CA GLY A 87 15.02 -11.78 -3.14
C GLY A 87 13.77 -10.96 -3.51
N CYS A 88 13.76 -9.63 -3.45
CA CYS A 88 12.56 -8.90 -3.90
C CYS A 88 12.70 -8.46 -5.37
N ASN A 89 12.27 -9.33 -6.30
CA ASN A 89 11.91 -8.89 -7.65
C ASN A 89 10.50 -8.31 -7.59
N THR A 90 10.38 -7.03 -7.24
CA THR A 90 9.10 -6.31 -7.36
C THR A 90 8.74 -6.30 -8.84
N THR A 91 7.80 -7.16 -9.25
CA THR A 91 7.37 -7.23 -10.65
C THR A 91 6.45 -6.04 -10.91
N ARG A 92 6.96 -5.01 -11.60
CA ARG A 92 6.16 -3.88 -12.06
C ARG A 92 5.22 -4.37 -13.17
N ARG A 93 3.96 -4.66 -12.81
CA ARG A 93 2.89 -4.86 -13.80
C ARG A 93 2.16 -3.53 -13.96
N VAL A 94 2.24 -2.96 -15.16
CA VAL A 94 1.51 -1.75 -15.59
C VAL A 94 0.15 -2.18 -16.10
#